data_AF-A0A2X2VCV5-F1
#
_entry.id   AF-A0A2X2VCV5-F1
#
_cell.length_a   1.000
_cell.length_b   1.000
_cell.length_c   1.000
_cell.angle_alpha   90.00
_cell.angle_beta   90.00
_cell.angle_gamma   90.00
#
_symmetry.space_group_name_H-M   'P 1'
#
loop_
_entity.id
_entity.type
_entity.pdbx_description
1 polymer ?
#
loop_
_entity_poly.entity_id
_entity_poly.type
_entity_poly.pdbx_seq_one_letter_code
_entity_poly.pdbx_strand_id
1 'polypeptide(L)'
;MEWLERQLAAAPERHTLLLLHHHPLPAGCSWLDQHSLRNAAALDAVLKPWPQVKTLLCGHIHQELDLDWNGRRMLATPSTCVQFKPHCANFTLDTIEPGWRWLDLYPDGSLTTEVCRLQSGKFSPDTDSEGY
;
A
#
# COMPACT_ATOMS: atom_id res chain seq x y z
N MET A 1 1.25 16.80 -10.42
CA MET A 1 0.16 15.85 -10.79
C MET A 1 -0.03 15.76 -12.29
N GLU A 2 0.24 16.83 -13.05
CA GLU A 2 0.17 16.89 -14.53
C GLU A 2 0.77 15.69 -15.29
N TRP A 3 1.90 15.14 -14.83
CA TRP A 3 2.48 13.96 -15.47
C TRP A 3 1.54 12.75 -15.41
N LEU A 4 0.92 12.48 -14.26
CA LEU A 4 -0.02 11.37 -14.07
C LEU A 4 -1.24 11.53 -14.97
N GLU A 5 -1.82 12.73 -15.00
CA GLU A 5 -2.95 13.05 -15.88
C GLU A 5 -2.62 12.80 -17.35
N ARG A 6 -1.43 13.24 -17.81
CA ARG A 6 -0.98 12.99 -19.18
C ARG A 6 -0.81 11.50 -19.48
N GLN A 7 -0.31 10.70 -18.55
CA GLN A 7 -0.17 9.26 -18.76
C GLN A 7 -1.54 8.56 -18.84
N LEU A 8 -2.48 8.93 -17.98
CA LEU A 8 -3.84 8.38 -18.01
C LEU A 8 -4.59 8.79 -19.28
N ALA A 9 -4.43 10.05 -19.71
CA ALA A 9 -5.03 10.55 -20.94
C ALA A 9 -4.48 9.91 -22.23
N ALA A 10 -3.25 9.38 -22.19
CA ALA A 10 -2.64 8.73 -23.35
C ALA A 10 -3.25 7.35 -23.68
N ALA A 11 -3.89 6.71 -22.70
CA ALA A 11 -4.56 5.41 -22.88
C ALA A 11 -5.79 5.29 -21.95
N PRO A 12 -6.82 6.13 -22.18
CA PRO A 12 -7.94 6.31 -21.26
C PRO A 12 -8.78 5.04 -21.06
N GLU A 13 -8.76 4.13 -22.03
CA GLU A 13 -9.46 2.85 -22.00
C GLU A 13 -8.73 1.75 -21.22
N ARG A 14 -7.43 1.90 -20.93
CA ARG A 14 -6.64 0.86 -20.27
C ARG A 14 -6.82 0.86 -18.75
N HIS A 15 -7.07 -0.32 -18.19
CA HIS A 15 -7.00 -0.53 -16.75
C HIS A 15 -5.60 -0.23 -16.22
N THR A 16 -5.54 0.51 -15.12
CA THR A 16 -4.29 0.99 -14.52
C THR A 16 -4.24 0.62 -13.04
N LEU A 17 -3.16 -0.06 -12.65
CA LEU A 17 -2.76 -0.22 -11.26
C LEU A 17 -1.81 0.92 -10.89
N LEU A 18 -2.15 1.71 -9.88
CA LEU A 18 -1.30 2.80 -9.40
C LEU A 18 -0.42 2.30 -8.24
N LEU A 19 0.90 2.43 -8.36
CA LEU A 19 1.85 2.07 -7.31
C LEU A 19 2.45 3.33 -6.68
N LEU A 20 2.39 3.42 -5.36
CA LEU A 20 2.98 4.50 -4.56
C LEU A 20 3.80 3.91 -3.42
N HIS A 21 4.70 4.69 -2.82
CA HIS A 21 5.30 4.27 -1.56
C HIS A 21 4.38 4.59 -0.37
N HIS A 22 3.99 5.85 -0.22
CA HIS A 22 3.19 6.33 0.91
C HIS A 22 1.68 6.06 0.72
N HIS A 23 1.04 5.69 1.82
CA HIS A 23 -0.38 5.34 1.89
C HIS A 23 -1.26 6.61 1.94
N PRO A 24 -2.41 6.65 1.22
CA PRO A 24 -3.35 7.76 1.27
C PRO A 24 -4.36 7.68 2.42
N LEU A 25 -4.49 6.52 3.06
CA LEU A 25 -5.34 6.30 4.24
C LEU A 25 -4.49 5.93 5.45
N PRO A 26 -4.85 6.38 6.67
CA PRO A 26 -4.15 6.00 7.89
C PRO A 26 -4.12 4.47 8.09
N ALA A 27 -2.98 3.95 8.51
CA ALA A 27 -2.81 2.56 8.94
C ALA A 27 -3.24 2.36 10.41
N GLY A 28 -3.56 3.43 11.14
CA GLY A 28 -3.95 3.38 12.55
C GLY A 28 -2.77 3.30 13.50
N CYS A 29 -1.58 3.71 13.05
CA CYS A 29 -0.36 3.79 13.85
C CYS A 29 0.13 5.24 13.82
N SER A 30 -0.03 5.98 14.93
CA SER A 30 0.19 7.44 14.93
C SER A 30 1.59 7.85 14.44
N TRP A 31 2.62 7.09 14.80
CA TRP A 31 3.99 7.34 14.38
C TRP A 31 4.27 7.06 12.88
N LEU A 32 3.48 6.19 12.24
CA LEU A 32 3.52 5.98 10.78
C LEU A 32 2.64 6.98 10.04
N ASP A 33 1.46 7.25 10.58
CA ASP A 33 0.42 8.06 9.91
C ASP A 33 0.85 9.52 9.70
N GLN A 34 1.78 10.04 10.52
CA GLN A 34 2.42 11.34 10.30
C GLN A 34 3.28 11.39 9.02
N HIS A 35 3.68 10.23 8.48
CA HIS A 35 4.42 10.07 7.23
C HIS A 35 3.53 9.63 6.06
N SER A 36 2.20 9.73 6.20
CA SER A 36 1.24 9.44 5.13
C SER A 36 1.38 10.38 3.92
N LEU A 37 0.75 10.00 2.80
CA LEU A 37 0.73 10.80 1.58
C LEU A 37 0.01 12.15 1.81
N ARG A 38 0.79 13.22 1.94
CA ARG A 38 0.29 14.58 2.28
C ARG A 38 -0.76 15.14 1.30
N ASN A 39 -0.69 14.77 0.04
CA ASN A 39 -1.56 15.28 -1.02
C ASN A 39 -2.57 14.24 -1.53
N ALA A 40 -3.00 13.30 -0.67
CA ALA A 40 -3.98 12.27 -1.01
C ALA A 40 -5.28 12.85 -1.62
N ALA A 41 -5.80 13.95 -1.09
CA ALA A 41 -6.99 14.61 -1.63
C ALA A 41 -6.78 15.17 -3.05
N ALA A 42 -5.58 15.70 -3.34
CA ALA A 42 -5.25 16.16 -4.69
C ALA A 42 -5.11 14.99 -5.65
N LEU A 43 -4.51 13.88 -5.21
CA LEU A 43 -4.45 12.64 -5.99
C LEU A 43 -5.85 12.10 -6.29
N ASP A 44 -6.74 12.04 -5.29
CA ASP A 44 -8.12 11.62 -5.48
C ASP A 44 -8.84 12.49 -6.53
N ALA A 45 -8.71 13.82 -6.42
CA ALA A 45 -9.29 14.74 -7.39
C ALA A 45 -8.80 14.50 -8.82
N VAL A 46 -7.50 14.23 -8.98
CA VAL A 46 -6.88 13.89 -10.28
C VAL A 46 -7.40 12.57 -10.83
N LEU A 47 -7.65 11.58 -9.96
CA LEU A 47 -8.10 10.25 -10.36
C LEU A 47 -9.60 10.16 -10.66
N LYS A 48 -10.43 11.11 -10.20
CA LYS A 48 -11.89 11.12 -10.41
C LYS A 48 -12.33 10.89 -11.86
N PRO A 49 -11.72 11.52 -12.89
CA PRO A 49 -12.10 11.31 -14.28
C PRO A 49 -11.67 9.95 -14.86
N TRP A 50 -10.87 9.17 -14.13
CA TRP A 50 -10.21 7.95 -14.62
C TRP A 50 -10.72 6.71 -13.88
N PRO A 51 -11.94 6.21 -14.20
CA PRO A 51 -12.52 5.04 -13.54
C PRO A 51 -11.74 3.74 -13.80
N GLN A 52 -10.85 3.73 -14.79
CA GLN A 52 -9.96 2.61 -15.08
C GLN A 52 -8.81 2.46 -14.08
N VAL A 53 -8.56 3.48 -13.24
CA VAL A 53 -7.64 3.37 -12.09
C VAL A 53 -8.41 2.78 -10.91
N LYS A 54 -8.55 1.44 -10.93
CA LYS A 54 -9.39 0.69 -9.97
C LYS A 54 -8.66 0.33 -8.68
N THR A 55 -7.34 0.27 -8.72
CA THR A 55 -6.53 -0.21 -7.59
C THR A 55 -5.30 0.66 -7.39
N LEU A 56 -5.01 0.95 -6.11
CA LEU A 56 -3.79 1.57 -5.64
C LEU A 56 -3.06 0.58 -4.74
N LEU A 57 -1.76 0.44 -4.92
CA LEU A 57 -0.90 -0.38 -4.06
C LEU A 57 0.18 0.50 -3.45
N CYS A 58 0.33 0.42 -2.13
CA CYS A 58 1.35 1.13 -1.38
C CYS A 58 2.21 0.20 -0.50
N GLY A 59 3.34 0.74 -0.06
CA GLY A 59 4.23 0.13 0.92
C GLY A 59 4.29 0.99 2.18
N HIS A 60 5.51 1.30 2.61
CA HIS A 60 5.85 2.16 3.75
C HIS A 60 5.49 1.60 5.13
N ILE A 61 4.25 1.14 5.31
CA ILE A 61 3.72 0.77 6.63
C ILE A 61 4.08 -0.65 7.08
N HIS A 62 4.70 -1.45 6.21
CA HIS A 62 5.10 -2.84 6.47
C HIS A 62 3.95 -3.70 7.04
N GLN A 63 2.73 -3.41 6.60
CA GLN A 63 1.50 -4.07 7.01
C GLN A 63 0.71 -4.48 5.77
N GLU A 64 -0.07 -5.53 5.92
CA GLU A 64 -1.07 -5.92 4.94
C GLU A 64 -2.36 -5.14 5.19
N LEU A 65 -2.82 -4.40 4.19
CA LEU A 65 -4.15 -3.77 4.17
C LEU A 65 -4.84 -4.05 2.84
N ASP A 66 -6.16 -4.13 2.87
CA ASP A 66 -7.04 -4.21 1.71
C ASP A 66 -8.34 -3.45 2.03
N LEU A 67 -8.43 -2.22 1.55
CA LEU A 67 -9.43 -1.24 1.95
C LEU A 67 -10.07 -0.57 0.72
N ASP A 68 -11.23 0.05 0.90
CA ASP A 68 -11.77 1.00 -0.09
C ASP A 68 -11.23 2.41 0.19
N TRP A 69 -10.73 3.06 -0.85
CA TRP A 69 -10.35 4.47 -0.86
C TRP A 69 -11.09 5.20 -1.98
N ASN A 70 -12.22 5.82 -1.62
CA ASN A 70 -13.08 6.57 -2.53
C ASN A 70 -13.52 5.77 -3.76
N GLY A 71 -13.93 4.51 -3.56
CA GLY A 71 -14.37 3.61 -4.64
C GLY A 71 -13.22 2.92 -5.39
N ARG A 72 -11.98 3.02 -4.89
CA ARG A 72 -10.81 2.30 -5.42
C ARG A 72 -10.28 1.35 -4.36
N ARG A 73 -9.90 0.15 -4.76
CA ARG A 73 -9.23 -0.79 -3.84
C ARG A 73 -7.84 -0.27 -3.51
N MET A 74 -7.54 -0.09 -2.24
CA MET A 74 -6.24 0.31 -1.72
C MET A 74 -5.61 -0.87 -1.01
N LEU A 75 -4.44 -1.30 -1.50
CA LEU A 75 -3.67 -2.39 -0.95
C LEU A 75 -2.42 -1.83 -0.27
N ALA A 76 -2.10 -2.31 0.92
CA ALA A 76 -0.76 -2.19 1.49
C ALA A 76 -0.07 -3.55 1.49
N THR A 77 1.23 -3.54 1.20
CA THR A 77 2.05 -4.74 1.07
C THR A 77 3.00 -4.87 2.28
N PRO A 78 3.13 -6.06 2.87
CA PRO A 78 4.13 -6.30 3.90
C PRO A 78 5.55 -6.06 3.37
N SER A 79 6.49 -5.83 4.27
CA SER A 79 7.89 -5.71 3.89
C SER A 79 8.52 -7.09 3.67
N THR A 80 9.54 -7.15 2.82
CA THR A 80 10.38 -8.34 2.66
C THR A 80 11.38 -8.51 3.82
N CYS A 81 11.30 -7.68 4.86
CA CYS A 81 12.13 -7.73 6.06
C CYS A 81 11.26 -7.53 7.32
N VAL A 82 11.63 -6.59 8.21
CA VAL A 82 10.91 -6.28 9.44
C VAL A 82 9.48 -5.84 9.17
N GLN A 83 8.55 -6.23 10.04
CA GLN A 83 7.16 -5.82 9.98
C GLN A 83 6.89 -4.80 11.08
N PHE A 84 5.93 -3.89 10.87
CA PHE A 84 5.50 -2.97 11.92
C PHE A 84 4.19 -3.43 12.52
N LYS A 85 4.13 -3.40 13.85
CA LYS A 85 2.96 -3.87 14.58
C LYS A 85 1.79 -2.92 14.37
N PRO A 86 0.61 -3.42 13.96
CA PRO A 86 -0.56 -2.58 13.75
C PRO A 86 -1.07 -1.97 15.07
N HIS A 87 -1.77 -0.85 14.98
CA HIS A 87 -2.44 -0.17 16.10
C HIS A 87 -1.52 0.24 17.27
N CYS A 88 -0.25 0.57 16.97
CA CYS A 88 0.71 1.03 17.96
C CYS A 88 0.95 2.54 17.85
N ALA A 89 0.96 3.24 18.99
CA ALA A 89 1.21 4.68 19.04
C ALA A 89 2.70 5.03 18.84
N ASN A 90 3.59 4.15 19.31
CA ASN A 90 5.04 4.28 19.18
C ASN A 90 5.58 3.24 18.19
N PHE A 91 6.83 3.45 17.73
CA PHE A 91 7.54 2.46 16.93
C PHE A 91 7.54 1.11 17.63
N THR A 92 7.09 0.08 16.92
CA THR A 92 7.04 -1.28 17.44
C THR A 92 7.16 -2.25 16.28
N LEU A 93 8.16 -3.11 16.34
CA LEU A 93 8.31 -4.21 15.39
C LEU A 93 7.31 -5.32 15.71
N ASP A 94 6.78 -5.95 14.65
CA ASP A 94 6.01 -7.18 14.76
C ASP A 94 6.95 -8.39 14.59
N THR A 95 6.55 -9.50 15.18
CA THR A 95 7.25 -10.80 15.11
C THR A 95 6.79 -11.64 13.92
N ILE A 96 5.77 -11.18 13.20
CA ILE A 96 5.30 -11.86 11.99
C ILE A 96 6.39 -11.89 10.91
N GLU A 97 6.49 -13.03 10.22
CA GLU A 97 7.53 -13.29 9.23
C GLU A 97 7.51 -12.27 8.07
N PRO A 98 8.68 -11.96 7.48
CA PRO A 98 8.76 -11.15 6.27
C PRO A 98 7.88 -11.70 5.16
N GLY A 99 7.33 -10.80 4.34
CA GLY A 99 6.37 -11.18 3.32
C GLY A 99 6.47 -10.38 2.04
N TRP A 100 5.72 -10.83 1.05
CA TRP A 100 5.53 -10.16 -0.23
C TRP A 100 4.10 -10.41 -0.71
N ARG A 101 3.70 -9.72 -1.78
CA ARG A 101 2.36 -9.83 -2.35
C ARG A 101 2.44 -10.24 -3.82
N TRP A 102 1.73 -11.30 -4.19
CA TRP A 102 1.45 -11.64 -5.59
C TRP A 102 0.23 -10.86 -6.10
N LEU A 103 0.26 -10.50 -7.38
CA LEU A 103 -0.81 -9.82 -8.08
C LEU A 103 -1.03 -10.53 -9.42
N ASP A 104 -2.23 -11.03 -9.66
CA ASP A 104 -2.66 -11.40 -11.00
C ASP A 104 -3.58 -10.31 -11.54
N LEU A 105 -3.23 -9.78 -12.72
CA LEU A 105 -3.94 -8.69 -13.37
C LEU A 105 -4.76 -9.24 -14.53
N TYR A 106 -6.06 -8.94 -14.54
CA TYR A 106 -6.97 -9.44 -15.57
C TYR A 106 -7.36 -8.37 -16.60
N PRO A 107 -7.75 -8.76 -17.83
CA PRO A 107 -8.11 -7.83 -18.90
C PRO A 107 -9.32 -6.93 -18.61
N ASP A 108 -10.19 -7.32 -17.68
CA ASP A 108 -11.34 -6.51 -17.23
C ASP A 108 -11.00 -5.53 -16.10
N GLY A 109 -9.72 -5.47 -15.71
CA GLY A 109 -9.20 -4.62 -14.64
C GLY A 109 -9.51 -5.13 -13.24
N SER A 110 -10.05 -6.35 -13.12
CA SER A 110 -10.05 -7.06 -11.84
C SER A 110 -8.64 -7.53 -11.50
N LEU A 111 -8.42 -7.83 -10.23
CA LEU A 111 -7.14 -8.27 -9.68
C LEU A 111 -7.37 -9.25 -8.55
N THR A 112 -6.65 -10.38 -8.60
CA THR A 112 -6.48 -11.27 -7.44
C THR A 112 -5.11 -11.04 -6.82
N THR A 113 -5.02 -11.26 -5.52
CA THR A 113 -3.80 -11.02 -4.78
C THR A 113 -3.69 -11.95 -3.59
N GLU A 114 -2.46 -12.33 -3.28
CA GLU A 114 -2.12 -13.15 -2.12
C GLU A 114 -0.91 -12.55 -1.43
N VAL A 115 -0.96 -12.47 -0.10
CA VAL A 115 0.23 -12.20 0.72
C VAL A 115 0.88 -13.52 1.07
N CYS A 116 2.15 -13.65 0.71
CA CYS A 116 2.99 -14.77 1.09
C CYS A 116 3.98 -14.32 2.15
N ARG A 117 4.36 -15.23 3.04
CA ARG A 117 5.37 -15.00 4.08
C ARG A 117 6.40 -16.12 4.08
N LEU A 118 7.61 -15.79 4.54
CA LEU A 118 8.65 -16.79 4.74
C LEU A 118 8.19 -17.85 5.76
N GLN A 119 8.42 -19.12 5.46
CA GLN A 119 8.04 -20.24 6.33
C GLN A 119 9.18 -20.72 7.23
N SER A 120 10.26 -19.94 7.32
CA SER A 120 11.49 -20.38 7.98
C SER A 120 11.33 -20.53 9.50
N GLY A 121 10.43 -19.74 10.12
CA GLY A 121 10.27 -19.67 11.58
C GLY A 121 11.51 -19.11 12.29
N LYS A 122 12.48 -18.59 11.54
CA LYS A 122 13.78 -18.12 12.04
C LYS A 122 13.88 -16.61 12.07
N PHE A 123 12.83 -15.90 11.67
CA PHE A 123 12.83 -14.45 11.77
C PHE A 123 12.66 -14.03 13.23
N SER A 124 13.69 -13.39 13.77
CA SER A 124 13.70 -12.87 15.14
C SER A 124 14.17 -11.42 15.09
N PRO A 125 13.25 -10.46 14.88
CA PRO A 125 13.60 -9.05 14.89
C PRO A 125 14.01 -8.65 16.32
N ASP A 126 14.92 -7.69 16.43
CA ASP A 126 15.23 -7.06 17.70
C ASP A 126 14.05 -6.18 18.13
N THR A 127 13.17 -6.71 18.96
CA THR A 127 11.96 -6.02 19.41
C THR A 127 12.24 -4.85 20.34
N ASP A 128 13.48 -4.74 20.85
CA ASP A 128 13.92 -3.62 21.70
C ASP A 128 14.51 -2.46 20.88
N SER A 129 14.50 -2.58 19.55
CA SER A 129 14.94 -1.50 18.66
C SER A 129 14.05 -0.26 18.81
N GLU A 130 14.66 0.89 19.11
CA GLU A 130 13.96 2.16 19.32
C GLU A 130 13.84 3.02 18.04
N GLY A 131 14.34 2.55 16.89
CA GLY A 131 14.52 3.39 15.70
C GLY A 131 13.97 2.81 14.39
N TYR A 132 13.34 3.70 13.61
CA TYR A 132 12.98 3.54 12.19
C TYR A 132 13.88 4.42 11.31
#